data_AF-G3GUR6-F1
#
_entry.id   AF-G3GUR6-F1
#
_cell.length_a   1.000
_cell.length_b   1.000
_cell.length_c   1.000
_cell.angle_alpha   90.00
_cell.angle_beta   90.00
_cell.angle_gamma   90.00
#
_symmetry.space_group_name_H-M   'P 1'
#
loop_
_entity.id
_entity.type
_entity.pdbx_description
1 polymer ?
#
loop_
_entity_poly.entity_id
_entity_poly.type
_entity_poly.pdbx_seq_one_letter_code
_entity_poly.pdbx_strand_id
1 'polypeptide(L)'
;MSSTTVGVVCRQLGCADSGTLKPTSADKTPSRLMWIDNVQCPKGVDTLWQCPSSPWKQRQASPSEESWIVCDSHSVLVALLICGAILLVLVIAFLLWTLKRRQIQRLTGLSKLMISLT
;
A
#
# COMPACT_ATOMS: atom_id res chain seq x y z
N MET A 1 19.40 -3.16 -11.61
CA MET A 1 17.98 -3.34 -12.00
C MET A 1 17.22 -2.03 -11.71
N SER A 2 16.30 -1.61 -12.60
CA SER A 2 15.55 -0.34 -12.46
C SER A 2 14.30 -0.49 -11.60
N SER A 3 13.86 0.57 -10.93
CA SER A 3 12.57 0.63 -10.20
C SER A 3 11.38 0.35 -11.12
N THR A 4 11.48 0.68 -12.41
CA THR A 4 10.45 0.36 -13.41
C THR A 4 10.29 -1.15 -13.59
N THR A 5 11.40 -1.90 -13.71
CA THR A 5 11.38 -3.37 -13.78
C THR A 5 10.75 -3.97 -12.52
N VAL A 6 11.07 -3.44 -11.35
CA VAL A 6 10.47 -3.89 -10.08
C VAL A 6 8.94 -3.71 -10.09
N GLY A 7 8.45 -2.55 -10.52
CA GLY A 7 7.01 -2.31 -10.65
C GLY A 7 6.31 -3.21 -11.66
N VAL A 8 6.98 -3.61 -12.76
CA VAL A 8 6.45 -4.59 -13.71
C VAL A 8 6.27 -5.96 -13.06
N VAL A 9 7.29 -6.44 -12.33
CA VAL A 9 7.23 -7.72 -11.63
C VAL A 9 6.12 -7.72 -10.56
N CYS A 10 6.02 -6.65 -9.77
CA CYS A 10 5.03 -6.56 -8.71
C CYS A 10 3.58 -6.49 -9.23
N ARG A 11 3.38 -5.83 -10.38
CA ARG A 11 2.08 -5.82 -11.07
C ARG A 11 1.76 -7.18 -11.69
N GLN A 12 2.73 -7.84 -12.31
CA GLN A 12 2.55 -9.18 -12.87
C GLN A 12 2.18 -10.22 -11.80
N LEU A 13 2.65 -10.05 -10.55
CA LEU A 13 2.27 -10.87 -9.39
C LEU A 13 0.97 -10.44 -8.71
N GLY A 14 0.41 -9.27 -9.07
CA GLY A 14 -0.81 -8.72 -8.46
C GLY A 14 -0.63 -8.22 -7.02
N CYS A 15 0.59 -7.85 -6.61
CA CYS A 15 0.89 -7.46 -5.22
C CYS A 15 0.86 -5.94 -4.98
N ALA A 16 1.40 -5.15 -5.91
CA ALA A 16 1.41 -3.68 -5.90
C ALA A 16 2.01 -3.11 -7.20
N ASP A 17 1.90 -1.79 -7.38
CA ASP A 17 2.49 -1.07 -8.52
C ASP A 17 3.99 -0.78 -8.36
N SER A 18 4.51 -0.91 -7.14
CA SER A 18 5.89 -0.59 -6.77
C SER A 18 6.48 -1.62 -5.80
N GLY A 19 7.79 -1.54 -5.66
CA GLY A 19 8.55 -2.37 -4.74
C GLY A 19 9.99 -1.91 -4.65
N THR A 20 10.76 -2.61 -3.83
CA THR A 20 12.17 -2.32 -3.58
C THR A 20 13.05 -3.53 -3.86
N LEU A 21 14.31 -3.25 -4.21
CA LEU A 21 15.34 -4.27 -4.33
C LEU A 21 15.92 -4.52 -2.94
N LYS A 22 15.92 -5.78 -2.52
CA LYS A 22 16.59 -6.21 -1.30
C LYS A 22 18.00 -6.70 -1.66
N PRO A 23 19.05 -6.12 -1.07
CA PRO A 23 20.41 -6.59 -1.31
C PRO A 23 20.56 -8.02 -0.80
N THR A 24 21.24 -8.86 -1.59
CA THR A 24 21.54 -10.23 -1.22
C THR A 24 22.68 -10.24 -0.20
N SER A 25 22.50 -10.93 0.93
CA SER A 25 23.61 -11.29 1.83
C SER A 25 24.38 -12.45 1.19
N ALA A 26 25.49 -12.15 0.54
CA ALA A 26 26.13 -13.05 -0.44
C ALA A 26 26.89 -14.26 0.13
N ASP A 27 26.96 -14.49 1.44
CA ASP A 27 28.09 -15.27 1.96
C ASP A 27 27.89 -16.79 2.13
N LYS A 28 26.68 -17.37 1.94
CA LYS A 28 26.47 -18.81 2.24
C LYS A 28 25.53 -19.59 1.31
N THR A 29 25.05 -18.99 0.23
CA THR A 29 24.07 -19.66 -0.64
C THR A 29 24.79 -20.47 -1.73
N PRO A 30 24.42 -21.74 -1.99
CA PRO A 30 24.96 -22.48 -3.14
C PRO A 30 24.57 -21.80 -4.46
N SER A 31 25.38 -21.98 -5.50
CA SER A 31 25.06 -21.48 -6.84
C SER A 31 23.69 -22.01 -7.28
N ARG A 32 22.89 -21.13 -7.88
CA ARG A 32 21.56 -21.46 -8.39
C ARG A 32 21.49 -21.27 -9.89
N LEU A 33 20.50 -21.95 -10.47
CA LEU A 33 20.20 -21.83 -11.89
C LEU A 33 19.46 -20.52 -12.12
N MET A 34 20.00 -19.72 -13.03
CA MET A 34 19.37 -18.51 -13.50
C MET A 34 18.97 -18.67 -14.96
N TRP A 35 17.82 -18.08 -15.30
CA TRP A 35 17.19 -18.22 -16.62
C TRP A 35 17.27 -16.96 -17.47
N ILE A 36 17.33 -15.79 -16.83
CA ILE A 36 17.27 -14.49 -17.49
C ILE A 36 18.21 -13.51 -16.82
N ASP A 37 18.80 -12.64 -17.63
CA ASP A 37 19.73 -11.59 -17.23
C ASP A 37 19.35 -10.25 -17.82
N ASN A 38 19.84 -9.18 -17.19
CA ASN A 38 19.84 -7.81 -17.72
C ASN A 38 18.45 -7.31 -18.16
N VAL A 39 17.42 -7.56 -17.33
CA VAL A 39 16.04 -7.15 -17.65
C VAL A 39 15.86 -5.65 -17.46
N GLN A 40 15.49 -4.96 -18.54
CA GLN A 40 15.26 -3.52 -18.55
C GLN A 40 13.89 -3.22 -19.13
N CYS A 41 12.93 -2.92 -18.26
CA CYS A 41 11.57 -2.64 -18.71
C CYS A 41 11.38 -1.15 -19.05
N PRO A 42 10.77 -0.82 -20.21
CA PRO A 42 10.29 0.53 -20.47
C PRO A 42 9.10 0.88 -19.56
N LYS A 43 8.74 2.16 -19.50
CA LYS A 43 7.53 2.58 -18.78
C LYS A 43 6.28 2.08 -19.51
N GLY A 44 5.27 1.64 -18.77
CA GLY A 44 3.95 1.29 -19.31
C GLY A 44 3.77 -0.15 -19.79
N VAL A 45 4.79 -1.02 -19.64
CA VAL A 45 4.59 -2.47 -19.80
C VAL A 45 4.10 -3.08 -18.49
N ASP A 46 3.30 -4.14 -18.58
CA ASP A 46 2.71 -4.82 -17.41
C ASP A 46 3.25 -6.24 -17.23
N THR A 47 4.02 -6.73 -18.20
CA THR A 47 4.56 -8.08 -18.19
C THR A 47 6.06 -8.07 -18.43
N LEU A 48 6.77 -8.95 -17.72
CA LEU A 48 8.21 -9.14 -17.83
C LEU A 48 8.62 -9.56 -19.25
N TRP A 49 7.75 -10.27 -19.96
CA TRP A 49 7.97 -10.76 -21.33
C TRP A 49 8.10 -9.64 -22.38
N GLN A 50 7.57 -8.45 -22.08
CA GLN A 50 7.69 -7.28 -22.95
C GLN A 50 8.97 -6.48 -22.70
N CYS A 51 9.76 -6.86 -21.69
CA CYS A 51 11.00 -6.16 -21.36
C CYS A 51 12.18 -6.73 -22.16
N PRO A 52 13.01 -5.86 -22.76
CA PRO A 52 14.31 -6.27 -23.29
C PRO A 52 15.12 -7.00 -22.22
N SER A 53 15.65 -8.17 -22.58
CA SER A 53 16.50 -9.01 -21.73
C SER A 53 17.56 -9.72 -22.55
N SER A 54 18.56 -10.27 -21.87
CA SER A 54 19.43 -11.27 -22.47
C SER A 54 18.63 -12.51 -22.91
N PRO A 55 19.13 -13.31 -23.87
CA PRO A 55 18.50 -14.56 -24.26
C PRO A 55 18.23 -15.45 -23.05
N TRP A 56 17.04 -16.05 -23.03
CA TRP A 56 16.65 -16.98 -21.98
C TRP A 56 17.49 -18.24 -22.10
N LYS A 57 18.50 -18.37 -21.23
CA LYS A 57 19.41 -19.50 -21.23
C LYS A 57 19.71 -19.87 -19.79
N GLN A 58 19.53 -21.13 -19.48
CA GLN A 58 19.93 -21.68 -18.20
C GLN A 58 21.45 -21.58 -18.04
N ARG A 59 21.89 -20.84 -17.03
CA ARG A 59 23.29 -20.79 -16.61
C ARG A 59 23.39 -20.87 -15.09
N GLN A 60 24.54 -21.26 -14.59
CA GLN A 60 24.84 -21.09 -13.17
C GLN A 60 25.12 -19.61 -12.90
N ALA A 61 24.49 -19.08 -11.86
CA ALA A 61 24.72 -17.75 -11.35
C ALA A 61 25.44 -17.82 -10.00
N SER A 62 26.34 -16.87 -9.75
CA SER A 62 26.91 -16.71 -8.41
C SER A 62 25.83 -16.17 -7.46
N PRO A 63 25.94 -16.45 -6.14
CA PRO A 63 25.01 -15.90 -5.14
C PRO A 63 24.96 -14.36 -5.15
N SER A 64 26.04 -13.72 -5.58
CA SER A 64 26.14 -12.26 -5.73
C SER A 64 25.38 -11.70 -6.94
N GLU A 65 25.00 -12.54 -7.91
CA GLU A 65 24.18 -12.16 -9.06
C GLU A 65 22.67 -12.24 -8.75
N GLU A 66 22.27 -12.84 -7.62
CA GLU A 66 20.86 -12.90 -7.21
C GLU A 66 20.35 -11.50 -6.80
N SER A 67 19.17 -11.13 -7.31
CA SER A 67 18.46 -9.91 -6.87
C SER A 67 17.09 -10.28 -6.32
N TRP A 68 16.77 -9.77 -5.14
CA TRP A 68 15.49 -10.02 -4.48
C TRP A 68 14.59 -8.80 -4.65
N ILE A 69 13.36 -9.03 -5.09
CA ILE A 69 12.32 -8.00 -5.18
C ILE A 69 11.37 -8.17 -4.01
N VAL A 70 11.13 -7.09 -3.29
CA VAL A 70 10.06 -7.00 -2.28
C VAL A 70 9.03 -6.03 -2.81
N CYS A 71 7.84 -6.55 -3.14
CA CYS A 71 6.72 -5.72 -3.56
C CYS A 71 6.10 -5.01 -2.37
N ASP A 72 5.68 -3.78 -2.59
CA ASP A 72 4.92 -3.04 -1.59
C ASP A 72 3.57 -3.76 -1.37
N SER A 73 2.94 -3.56 -0.22
CA SER A 73 1.59 -4.04 0.01
C SER A 73 0.60 -3.07 -0.64
N HIS A 74 -0.48 -3.59 -1.25
CA HIS A 74 -1.58 -2.76 -1.75
C HIS A 74 -2.16 -1.87 -0.64
N SER A 75 -1.65 -0.65 -0.55
CA SER A 75 -2.07 0.38 0.41
C SER A 75 -3.51 0.85 0.21
N VAL A 76 -4.22 0.37 -0.81
CA VAL A 76 -5.62 0.72 -1.10
C VAL A 76 -6.53 0.26 0.04
N LEU A 77 -6.37 -0.97 0.54
CA LEU A 77 -7.16 -1.46 1.67
C LEU A 77 -6.86 -0.65 2.93
N VAL A 78 -5.59 -0.36 3.18
CA VAL A 78 -5.14 0.44 4.34
C VAL A 78 -5.69 1.87 4.25
N ALA A 79 -5.61 2.50 3.08
CA ALA A 79 -6.15 3.83 2.82
C ALA A 79 -7.67 3.88 2.97
N LEU A 80 -8.40 2.87 2.49
CA LEU A 80 -9.86 2.78 2.66
C LEU A 80 -10.25 2.61 4.13
N LEU A 81 -9.51 1.79 4.89
CA LEU A 81 -9.74 1.63 6.33
C LEU A 81 -9.48 2.93 7.09
N ILE A 82 -8.38 3.62 6.80
CA ILE A 82 -8.05 4.90 7.43
C ILE A 82 -9.09 5.97 7.08
N CYS A 83 -9.41 6.15 5.79
CA CYS A 83 -10.43 7.10 5.34
C CYS A 83 -11.80 6.79 5.95
N GLY A 84 -12.19 5.51 5.99
CA GLY A 84 -13.44 5.06 6.60
C GLY A 84 -13.49 5.37 8.10
N ALA A 85 -12.41 5.08 8.84
CA ALA A 85 -12.32 5.38 10.27
C ALA A 85 -12.38 6.88 10.55
N ILE A 86 -11.69 7.71 9.78
CA ILE A 86 -11.73 9.17 9.91
C ILE A 86 -13.14 9.70 9.68
N LEU A 87 -13.81 9.25 8.60
CA LEU A 87 -15.19 9.64 8.31
C LEU A 87 -16.15 9.24 9.44
N LEU A 88 -16.01 8.02 9.97
CA LEU A 88 -16.82 7.55 11.09
C LEU A 88 -16.65 8.44 12.34
N VAL A 89 -15.40 8.78 12.68
CA VAL A 89 -15.09 9.65 13.83
C VAL A 89 -15.71 11.04 13.65
N LEU A 90 -15.64 11.62 12.45
CA LEU A 90 -16.24 12.93 12.15
C LEU A 90 -17.77 12.89 12.28
N VAL A 91 -18.40 11.83 11.78
CA VAL A 91 -19.87 11.65 11.91
C VAL A 91 -20.26 11.49 13.38
N ILE A 92 -19.54 10.67 14.15
CA ILE A 92 -19.80 10.49 15.58
C ILE A 92 -19.62 11.81 16.33
N ALA A 93 -18.53 12.54 16.07
CA ALA A 93 -18.29 13.83 16.70
C ALA A 93 -19.41 14.84 16.39
N PHE A 94 -19.88 14.88 15.13
CA PHE A 94 -21.00 15.72 14.74
C PHE A 94 -22.33 15.30 15.40
N LEU A 95 -22.62 14.00 15.47
CA LEU A 95 -23.79 13.48 16.17
C LEU A 95 -23.74 13.81 17.66
N LEU A 96 -22.61 13.58 18.33
CA LEU A 96 -22.42 13.93 19.72
C LEU A 96 -22.53 15.44 19.94
N TRP A 97 -21.98 16.25 19.04
CA TRP A 97 -22.09 17.71 19.10
C TRP A 97 -23.54 18.17 18.94
N THR A 98 -24.27 17.65 17.96
CA THR A 98 -25.69 17.97 17.76
C THR A 98 -26.56 17.48 18.91
N LEU A 99 -26.31 16.29 19.46
CA LEU A 99 -26.99 15.76 20.64
C LEU A 99 -26.69 16.61 21.88
N LYS A 100 -25.43 16.95 22.13
CA LYS A 100 -25.04 17.85 23.23
C LYS A 100 -25.69 19.22 23.07
N ARG A 101 -25.74 19.77 21.85
CA ARG A 101 -26.43 21.03 21.55
C ARG A 101 -27.93 20.90 21.83
N ARG A 102 -28.57 19.81 21.41
CA ARG A 102 -29.98 19.52 21.71
C ARG A 102 -30.24 19.39 23.21
N GLN A 103 -29.35 18.74 23.96
CA GLN A 103 -29.45 18.61 25.43
C GLN A 103 -29.31 19.97 26.13
N ILE A 104 -28.35 20.81 25.72
CA ILE A 104 -28.19 22.18 26.24
C ILE A 104 -29.44 23.03 25.96
N GLN A 105 -30.01 22.94 24.76
CA GLN A 105 -31.26 23.63 24.41
C GLN A 105 -32.45 23.12 25.24
N ARG A 106 -32.54 21.82 25.52
CA ARG A 106 -33.59 21.26 26.40
C ARG A 106 -33.43 21.69 27.86
N LEU A 107 -32.20 21.70 28.39
CA LEU A 107 -31.91 22.17 29.76
C LEU A 107 -32.20 23.67 29.94
N THR A 108 -31.82 24.49 28.96
CA THR A 108 -32.11 25.94 28.97
C THR A 108 -33.58 26.26 28.65
N GLY A 109 -34.28 25.40 27.92
CA GLY A 109 -35.73 25.49 27.68
C GLY A 109 -36.55 25.07 28.91
N LEU A 110 -36.15 24.01 29.62
CA LEU A 110 -36.78 23.58 30.87
C LEU A 110 -36.59 24.61 31.99
N SER A 111 -35.39 25.21 32.12
CA SER A 111 -35.17 26.27 33.10
C SER A 111 -36.01 27.52 32.80
N LYS A 112 -36.19 27.89 31.51
CA LYS A 112 -37.12 28.96 31.11
C LYS A 112 -38.58 28.62 31.39
N LEU A 113 -38.99 27.36 31.26
CA LEU A 113 -40.36 26.93 31.58
C LEU A 113 -40.62 26.96 33.10
N MET A 114 -39.65 26.57 33.92
CA MET A 114 -39.74 26.67 35.40
C MET A 114 -39.79 28.12 35.90
N ILE A 115 -39.16 29.07 35.20
CA ILE A 115 -39.17 30.50 35.58
C ILE A 115 -40.50 31.19 35.22
N SER A 116 -41.30 30.63 34.30
CA SER A 116 -42.58 31.22 33.85
C SER A 116 -43.81 30.74 34.64
N LEU A 117 -43.62 29.97 35.72
CA LEU A 117 -44.70 29.32 36.49
C LEU A 117 -44.97 29.98 37.87
N THR A 118 -44.44 31.17 38.14
CA THR A 118 -44.76 32.03 39.30
C THR A 118 -45.24 33.38 38.81
#